data_AF-A0A2M7EA70-F1
#
_entry.id   AF-A0A2M7EA70-F1
#
_cell.length_a   1.000
_cell.length_b   1.000
_cell.length_c   1.000
_cell.angle_alpha   90.00
_cell.angle_beta   90.00
_cell.angle_gamma   90.00
#
_symmetry.space_group_name_H-M   'P 1'
#
loop_
_entity.id
_entity.type
_entity.pdbx_description
1 polymer ?
#
loop_
_entity_poly.entity_id
_entity_poly.type
_entity_poly.pdbx_seq_one_letter_code
_entity_poly.pdbx_strand_id
1 'polypeptide(L)' 'MKIKDEKILVTGAGGFIGSHLTEKLVKEGAKVKAFVRYNSRNDSGMLEMLPARIRKNIEIIAGDLRDTDAVRKAI' A
#
# COMPACT_ATOMS: atom_id res chain seq x y z
N MET A 1 5.10 18.74 1.53
CA MET A 1 5.61 18.07 2.74
C MET A 1 6.97 17.45 2.37
N LYS A 2 7.96 17.39 3.26
CA LYS A 2 9.24 16.70 2.96
C LYS A 2 9.06 15.20 3.26
N ILE A 3 8.58 14.44 2.28
CA ILE A 3 8.31 12.99 2.43
C ILE A 3 9.06 12.12 1.40
N LYS A 4 9.92 12.74 0.60
CA LYS A 4 10.76 12.03 -0.35
C LYS A 4 11.68 11.06 0.41
N ASP A 5 11.80 9.83 -0.08
CA ASP A 5 12.58 8.73 0.49
C ASP A 5 12.12 8.19 1.87
N GLU A 6 11.07 8.79 2.47
CA GLU A 6 10.47 8.32 3.71
C GLU A 6 9.76 6.97 3.52
N LYS A 7 9.84 6.10 4.55
CA LYS A 7 9.13 4.82 4.57
C LYS A 7 7.73 5.02 5.12
N ILE A 8 6.70 4.74 4.32
CA ILE A 8 5.30 4.94 4.71
C ILE A 8 4.52 3.65 4.52
N LEU A 9 3.85 3.21 5.58
CA LEU A 9 2.89 2.11 5.55
C LEU A 9 1.47 2.69 5.38
N VAL A 10 0.77 2.28 4.32
CA VAL A 10 -0.63 2.65 4.09
C VAL A 10 -1.53 1.46 4.38
N THR A 11 -2.32 1.54 5.45
CA THR A 11 -3.33 0.51 5.77
C THR A 11 -4.63 0.77 5.00
N GLY A 12 -5.26 -0.29 4.50
CA GLY A 12 -6.45 -0.13 3.65
C GLY A 12 -6.11 0.39 2.25
N ALA A 13 -4.86 0.18 1.80
CA ALA A 13 -4.35 0.70 0.53
C ALA A 13 -5.11 0.20 -0.70
N GLY A 14 -5.77 -0.97 -0.61
CA GLY A 14 -6.59 -1.52 -1.69
C GLY A 14 -7.97 -0.87 -1.88
N GLY A 15 -8.38 0.01 -0.96
CA GLY A 15 -9.65 0.74 -1.03
C GLY A 15 -9.59 2.02 -1.87
N PHE A 16 -10.71 2.75 -1.95
CA PHE A 16 -10.80 3.97 -2.76
C PHE A 16 -9.81 5.05 -2.28
N ILE A 17 -9.92 5.50 -1.02
CA ILE A 17 -9.04 6.55 -0.49
C ILE A 17 -7.59 6.06 -0.39
N GLY A 18 -7.39 4.83 0.09
CA GLY A 18 -6.06 4.25 0.28
C GLY A 18 -5.26 4.13 -1.02
N SER A 19 -5.89 3.76 -2.13
CA SER A 19 -5.20 3.61 -3.42
C SER A 19 -4.76 4.95 -4.01
N HIS A 20 -5.60 5.99 -3.90
CA HIS A 20 -5.25 7.35 -4.34
C HIS A 20 -4.16 7.97 -3.46
N LEU A 21 -4.22 7.75 -2.14
CA LEU A 21 -3.17 8.17 -1.22
C LEU A 21 -1.85 7.48 -1.56
N THR A 22 -1.87 6.16 -1.75
CA THR A 22 -0.70 5.37 -2.15
C THR A 22 -0.08 5.92 -3.44
N GLU A 23 -0.90 6.18 -4.48
CA GLU A 23 -0.42 6.76 -5.73
C GLU A 23 0.24 8.13 -5.51
N LYS A 24 -0.39 9.00 -4.71
CA LYS A 24 0.12 10.34 -4.40
C LYS A 24 1.46 10.28 -3.66
N LEU A 25 1.60 9.42 -2.67
CA LEU A 25 2.83 9.24 -1.90
C LEU A 25 3.98 8.73 -2.76
N VAL A 26 3.73 7.75 -3.64
CA VAL A 26 4.73 7.28 -4.62
C VAL A 26 5.14 8.40 -5.56
N LYS A 27 4.18 9.20 -6.07
CA LYS A 27 4.48 10.36 -6.93
C LYS A 27 5.31 11.43 -6.22
N GLU A 28 5.19 11.56 -4.90
CA GLU A 28 6.00 12.46 -4.08
C GLU A 28 7.38 11.87 -3.70
N GLY A 29 7.67 10.65 -4.16
CA GLY A 29 8.96 9.99 -3.98
C GLY A 29 9.11 9.26 -2.65
N ALA A 30 8.02 8.98 -1.93
CA ALA A 30 8.06 8.14 -0.74
C ALA A 30 8.25 6.65 -1.10
N LYS A 31 8.79 5.87 -0.16
CA LYS A 31 8.90 4.41 -0.25
C LYS A 31 7.68 3.79 0.42
N VAL A 32 6.72 3.34 -0.38
CA VAL A 32 5.39 2.98 0.11
C VAL A 32 5.24 1.46 0.24
N LYS A 33 4.86 1.03 1.45
CA LYS A 33 4.31 -0.29 1.73
C LYS A 33 2.78 -0.17 1.77
N ALA A 34 2.08 -0.94 0.95
CA ALA A 34 0.63 -1.00 0.89
C ALA A 34 0.13 -2.24 1.65
N PHE A 35 -0.50 -2.02 2.81
CA PHE A 35 -1.11 -3.09 3.59
C PHE A 35 -2.55 -3.31 3.13
N VAL A 36 -2.80 -4.44 2.49
CA VAL A 36 -4.09 -4.81 1.89
C VAL A 36 -4.67 -6.01 2.61
N ARG A 37 -6.00 -6.04 2.76
CA ARG A 37 -6.68 -7.20 3.33
C ARG A 37 -6.59 -8.37 2.37
N TYR A 38 -6.03 -9.49 2.81
CA TYR A 38 -6.04 -10.71 2.02
C TYR A 38 -7.48 -11.14 1.73
N ASN A 39 -7.71 -11.65 0.53
CA ASN A 39 -9.02 -12.05 0.06
C ASN A 39 -8.91 -13.27 -0.85
N SER A 40 -10.04 -13.92 -1.15
CA SER A 40 -10.08 -15.14 -1.97
C SER A 40 -9.72 -14.92 -3.45
N ARG A 41 -9.75 -13.68 -3.94
CA ARG A 41 -9.35 -13.32 -5.31
C ARG A 41 -7.84 -13.10 -5.45
N ASN A 42 -7.11 -13.08 -4.33
CA ASN A 42 -5.67 -12.81 -4.27
C ASN A 42 -5.28 -11.52 -5.03
N ASP A 43 -6.15 -10.51 -4.98
CA ASP A 43 -5.95 -9.20 -5.61
C ASP A 43 -5.58 -8.13 -4.57
N SER A 44 -5.00 -7.03 -5.07
CA SER A 44 -4.63 -5.86 -4.25
C SER A 44 -5.71 -4.77 -4.25
N GLY A 45 -6.95 -5.10 -4.63
CA GLY A 45 -8.04 -4.14 -4.81
C GLY A 45 -7.75 -3.09 -5.89
N MET A 46 -8.10 -1.83 -5.61
CA MET A 46 -7.96 -0.73 -6.58
C MET A 46 -6.51 -0.40 -6.94
N LEU A 47 -5.52 -0.92 -6.20
CA LEU A 47 -4.11 -0.77 -6.57
C LEU A 47 -3.80 -1.39 -7.94
N GLU A 48 -4.53 -2.43 -8.36
CA GLU A 48 -4.34 -3.07 -9.67
C GLU A 48 -4.65 -2.15 -10.85
N MET A 49 -5.48 -1.13 -10.62
CA MET A 49 -5.87 -0.14 -11.62
C MET A 49 -4.83 0.98 -11.77
N LEU A 50 -3.82 1.05 -10.89
CA LEU A 50 -2.79 2.08 -10.96
C LEU A 50 -1.86 1.84 -12.17
N PRO A 51 -1.30 2.93 -12.75
CA PRO A 51 -0.31 2.82 -13.82
C PRO A 51 0.84 1.90 -13.41
N ALA A 52 1.33 1.06 -14.33
CA ALA A 52 2.38 0.07 -14.06
C ALA A 52 3.65 0.69 -13.44
N ARG A 53 4.00 1.91 -13.86
CA ARG A 53 5.13 2.68 -13.28
C ARG A 53 4.96 3.00 -11.79
N ILE A 54 3.73 3.18 -11.32
CA ILE A 54 3.43 3.43 -9.91
C ILE A 54 3.43 2.10 -9.16
N ARG A 55 2.73 1.08 -9.68
CA ARG A 55 2.64 -0.24 -9.04
C ARG A 55 4.00 -0.86 -8.75
N LYS A 56 4.98 -0.72 -9.65
CA LYS A 56 6.35 -1.21 -9.46
C LYS A 56 7.09 -0.57 -8.27
N ASN A 57 6.62 0.57 -7.77
CA ASN A 57 7.20 1.29 -6.64
C ASN A 57 6.40 1.10 -5.34
N ILE A 58 5.48 0.14 -5.31
CA ILE A 58 4.68 -0.21 -4.13
C ILE A 58 5.07 -1.61 -3.67
N GLU A 59 5.44 -1.76 -2.41
CA GLU A 59 5.56 -3.07 -1.77
C GLU A 59 4.19 -3.48 -1.23
N ILE A 60 3.61 -4.58 -1.72
CA ILE A 60 2.28 -5.03 -1.28
C ILE A 60 2.43 -6.06 -0.17
N ILE A 61 1.76 -5.79 0.96
CA ILE A 61 1.73 -6.67 2.12
C ILE A 61 0.28 -7.08 2.36
N ALA A 62 -0.01 -8.36 2.15
CA ALA A 62 -1.33 -8.90 2.42
C ALA A 62 -1.44 -9.32 3.90
N GLY A 63 -2.43 -8.80 4.63
CA GLY A 63 -2.63 -9.10 6.04
C GLY A 63 -3.97 -8.58 6.60
N ASP A 64 -4.33 -9.01 7.81
CA ASP A 64 -5.50 -8.48 8.52
C ASP A 64 -5.03 -7.53 9.64
N LEU A 65 -5.64 -6.35 9.75
CA LEU A 65 -5.30 -5.38 10.81
C LEU A 65 -5.62 -5.91 12.21
N ARG A 66 -6.49 -6.91 12.31
CA ARG A 66 -6.84 -7.58 13.57
C ARG A 66 -5.81 -8.61 14.00
N ASP A 67 -4.88 -8.99 13.11
CA ASP A 67 -3.76 -9.86 13.41
C ASP A 67 -2.54 -9.02 13.81
N THR A 68 -2.20 -9.04 15.10
CA THR A 68 -1.08 -8.26 15.63
C THR A 68 0.26 -8.66 15.03
N ASP A 69 0.45 -9.92 14.66
CA ASP A 69 1.71 -10.40 14.09
C ASP A 69 1.83 -10.01 12.62
N ALA A 70 0.71 -10.01 11.88
CA ALA A 70 0.67 -9.45 10.53
C ALA A 70 1.03 -7.96 10.53
N VAL A 71 0.49 -7.19 11.49
CA VAL A 71 0.82 -5.75 11.63
C VAL A 71 2.29 -5.55 12.01
N ARG A 72 2.82 -6.33 12.96
CA ARG A 72 4.24 -6.25 13.35
C ARG A 72 5.20 -6.56 12.20
N LYS A 73 4.86 -7.52 11.33
CA LYS A 73 5.67 -7.87 10.16
C LYS A 73 5.61 -6.81 9.06
N ALA A 74 4.59 -5.96 9.04
CA ALA A 74 4.39 -4.97 8.00
C ALA A 74 5.28 -3.72 8.16
N ILE A 75 5.70 -3.40 9.40
CA ILE A 75 6.52 -2.21 9.71
C ILE A 75 8.01 -2.46 9.43
#